data_AF-A0A965U1D9-F1
#
_entry.id   AF-A0A965U1D9-F1
#
_cell.length_a   1.000
_cell.length_b   1.000
_cell.length_c   1.000
_cell.angle_alpha   90.00
_cell.angle_beta   90.00
_cell.angle_gamma   90.00
#
_symmetry.space_group_name_H-M   'P 1'
#
loop_
_entity.id
_entity.type
_entity.pdbx_description
1 polymer ?
#
loop_
_entity_poly.entity_id
_entity_poly.type
_entity_poly.pdbx_seq_one_letter_code
_entity_poly.pdbx_strand_id
1 'polypeptide(L)'
;MKSLPQLTLRSVIIGIGGLLVITSSSMYVALRMGALPWPTVFVTIVSLAILSRFKNSNLNEINITHTIMSSGAMVAGGLAFTMPGLWIRDPNASISITSLLIITISGALLGTLFSIIARKKYVEKEQLPYPMGQAAYQTLISATQKQKGAQYLFIALIFSVVFTVLRDQFMIIPAALLIFGGSSFIAPLAIWLSPMAAGIGAMIGPALALFWLGGALFSYLLLTPIGIKVGLFRDLATADLFRSNLGIGLMVGTGVAIIIKLIIEGIKNVAKKEEMSQSDNFIIFKGKMKYISLSIMALVVIFLSATGTIGFIPSLILIIGIY
;
A
#
# COMPACT_ATOMS: atom_id res chain seq x y z
N MET A 1 16.77 -4.01 34.41
CA MET A 1 17.18 -4.28 33.01
C MET A 1 17.77 -2.99 32.44
N LYS A 2 19.04 -2.96 32.04
CA LYS A 2 19.62 -1.77 31.37
C LYS A 2 18.81 -1.50 30.09
N SER A 3 18.22 -0.32 29.98
CA SER A 3 17.51 0.13 28.78
C SER A 3 18.53 0.29 27.65
N LEU A 4 18.69 -0.75 26.83
CA LEU A 4 19.45 -0.60 25.59
C LEU A 4 18.78 0.48 24.73
N PRO A 5 19.54 1.40 24.13
CA PRO A 5 18.97 2.43 23.27
C PRO A 5 18.20 1.77 22.13
N GLN A 6 16.93 2.14 22.00
CA GLN A 6 16.04 1.63 20.95
C GLN A 6 16.43 2.25 19.60
N LEU A 7 16.71 3.56 19.60
CA LEU A 7 17.17 4.31 18.44
C LEU A 7 18.70 4.37 18.44
N THR A 8 19.34 3.62 17.55
CA THR A 8 20.81 3.62 17.39
C THR A 8 21.21 4.16 16.02
N LEU A 9 22.39 4.74 15.89
CA LEU A 9 22.88 5.21 14.59
C LEU A 9 22.90 4.08 13.53
N ARG A 10 23.30 2.87 13.93
CA ARG A 10 23.30 1.70 13.04
C ARG A 10 21.89 1.31 12.57
N SER A 11 20.88 1.35 13.45
CA SER A 11 19.48 1.06 13.09
C SER A 11 18.96 2.05 12.05
N VAL A 12 19.34 3.32 12.19
CA VAL A 12 18.99 4.37 11.23
C VAL A 12 19.69 4.14 9.89
N ILE A 13 20.99 3.87 9.87
CA ILE A 13 21.75 3.64 8.62
C ILE A 13 21.22 2.41 7.88
N ILE A 14 21.04 1.28 8.57
CA ILE A 14 20.49 0.06 7.96
C ILE A 14 19.06 0.30 7.48
N GLY A 15 18.27 1.02 8.27
CA GLY A 15 16.89 1.40 7.94
C GLY A 15 16.83 2.25 6.67
N ILE A 16 17.68 3.28 6.54
CA ILE A 16 17.75 4.15 5.36
C ILE A 16 18.21 3.38 4.12
N GLY A 17 19.25 2.55 4.26
CA GLY A 17 19.74 1.73 3.14
C GLY A 17 18.65 0.78 2.63
N GLY A 18 17.93 0.12 3.54
CA GLY A 18 16.79 -0.70 3.18
C GLY A 18 15.61 0.11 2.63
N LEU A 19 15.34 1.29 3.19
CA LEU A 19 14.28 2.19 2.72
C LEU A 19 14.44 2.50 1.24
N LEU A 20 15.66 2.81 0.78
CA LEU A 20 15.91 3.10 -0.64
C LEU A 20 15.53 1.91 -1.54
N VAL A 21 15.97 0.71 -1.17
CA VAL A 21 15.67 -0.53 -1.92
C VAL A 21 14.17 -0.83 -1.90
N ILE A 22 13.54 -0.72 -0.72
CA ILE A 22 12.11 -0.99 -0.55
C ILE A 22 11.27 0.01 -1.33
N THR A 23 11.56 1.31 -1.24
CA THR A 23 10.85 2.34 -2.01
C THR A 23 10.93 2.07 -3.51
N SER A 24 12.12 1.82 -4.05
CA SER A 24 12.27 1.53 -5.49
C SER A 24 11.54 0.26 -5.91
N SER A 25 11.68 -0.82 -5.14
CA SER A 25 11.00 -2.08 -5.45
C SER A 25 9.48 -1.95 -5.33
N SER A 26 8.97 -1.31 -4.29
CA SER A 26 7.54 -1.07 -4.07
C SER A 26 6.93 -0.21 -5.18
N MET A 27 7.62 0.84 -5.62
CA MET A 27 7.18 1.65 -6.76
C MET A 27 7.08 0.80 -8.03
N TYR A 28 8.10 0.00 -8.32
CA TYR A 28 8.10 -0.90 -9.47
C TYR A 28 6.94 -1.90 -9.42
N VAL A 29 6.76 -2.59 -8.30
CA VAL A 29 5.69 -3.59 -8.15
C VAL A 29 4.31 -2.95 -8.27
N ALA A 30 4.10 -1.80 -7.63
CA ALA A 30 2.83 -1.08 -7.71
C ALA A 30 2.49 -0.66 -9.15
N LEU A 31 3.45 -0.11 -9.89
CA LEU A 31 3.26 0.26 -11.29
C LEU A 31 3.08 -0.96 -12.21
N ARG A 32 3.81 -2.05 -11.97
CA ARG A 32 3.78 -3.24 -12.83
C ARG A 32 2.55 -4.12 -12.60
N MET A 33 2.06 -4.20 -11.36
CA MET A 33 0.96 -5.10 -10.98
C MET A 33 -0.36 -4.37 -10.70
N GLY A 34 -0.35 -3.04 -10.60
CA GLY A 34 -1.51 -2.27 -10.13
C GLY A 34 -1.87 -2.57 -8.67
N ALA A 35 -0.99 -3.24 -7.93
CA ALA A 35 -1.18 -3.65 -6.54
C ALA A 35 0.15 -3.56 -5.80
N LEU A 36 0.11 -3.14 -4.54
CA LEU A 36 1.30 -3.04 -3.69
C LEU A 36 1.25 -4.10 -2.59
N PRO A 37 1.99 -5.21 -2.69
CA PRO A 37 2.12 -6.14 -1.59
C PRO A 37 2.88 -5.48 -0.45
N TRP A 38 2.39 -5.63 0.78
CA TRP A 38 2.98 -5.04 1.97
C TRP A 38 4.31 -5.73 2.31
N PRO A 39 5.46 -5.02 2.27
CA PRO A 39 6.77 -5.66 2.43
C PRO A 39 7.15 -5.91 3.90
N THR A 40 6.21 -5.75 4.84
CA THR A 40 6.44 -5.81 6.30
C THR A 40 7.20 -7.07 6.71
N VAL A 41 6.77 -8.25 6.27
CA VAL A 41 7.41 -9.54 6.59
C VAL A 41 8.87 -9.58 6.09
N PHE A 42 9.10 -9.16 4.84
CA PHE A 42 10.43 -9.11 4.25
C PHE A 42 11.35 -8.16 5.03
N VAL A 43 10.87 -6.95 5.28
CA VAL A 43 11.60 -5.92 6.03
C VAL A 43 11.93 -6.39 7.45
N THR A 44 11.01 -7.10 8.11
CA THR A 44 11.23 -7.70 9.42
C THR A 44 12.37 -8.71 9.39
N ILE A 45 12.36 -9.65 8.44
CA ILE A 45 13.38 -10.70 8.33
C ILE A 45 14.74 -10.09 7.97
N VAL A 46 14.80 -9.11 7.06
CA VAL A 46 16.05 -8.43 6.69
C VAL A 46 16.61 -7.64 7.87
N SER A 47 15.76 -6.88 8.57
CA SER A 47 16.17 -6.11 9.75
C SER A 47 16.72 -7.04 10.84
N LEU A 48 16.05 -8.15 11.10
CA LEU A 48 16.53 -9.19 12.03
C LEU A 48 17.86 -9.80 11.54
N ALA A 49 17.95 -10.21 10.28
CA ALA A 49 19.13 -10.88 9.74
C ALA A 49 20.38 -9.98 9.83
N ILE A 50 20.26 -8.70 9.51
CA ILE A 50 21.39 -7.76 9.57
C ILE A 50 21.72 -7.44 11.03
N LEU A 51 20.73 -7.05 11.85
CA LEU A 51 20.99 -6.61 13.22
C LEU A 51 21.40 -7.74 14.17
N SER A 52 20.91 -8.96 13.97
CA SER A 52 21.29 -10.12 14.80
C SER A 52 22.77 -10.50 14.71
N ARG A 53 23.51 -9.96 13.72
CA ARG A 53 24.97 -10.11 13.63
C ARG A 53 25.72 -9.24 14.64
N PHE A 54 25.06 -8.26 15.27
CA PHE A 54 25.65 -7.37 16.26
C PHE A 54 25.32 -7.86 17.68
N LYS A 55 26.35 -8.06 18.52
CA LYS A 55 26.22 -8.63 19.88
C LYS A 55 25.27 -7.89 20.83
N ASN A 56 24.93 -6.63 20.54
CA ASN A 56 24.07 -5.77 21.38
C ASN A 56 22.74 -5.41 20.71
N SER A 57 22.28 -6.16 19.70
CA SER A 57 20.99 -5.90 19.07
C SER A 57 19.83 -6.34 19.96
N ASN A 58 18.73 -5.60 19.95
CA ASN A 58 17.50 -5.96 20.66
C ASN A 58 16.26 -5.85 19.75
N LEU A 59 15.14 -6.43 20.17
CA LEU A 59 13.90 -6.46 19.36
C LEU A 59 13.35 -5.05 19.07
N ASN A 60 13.53 -4.08 19.98
CA ASN A 60 13.08 -2.71 19.78
C ASN A 60 13.89 -2.00 18.70
N GLU A 61 15.20 -2.24 18.66
CA GLU A 61 16.10 -1.71 17.62
C GLU A 61 15.78 -2.29 16.24
N ILE A 62 15.47 -3.58 16.18
CA ILE A 62 14.98 -4.24 14.97
C ILE A 62 13.66 -3.63 14.53
N ASN A 63 12.74 -3.39 15.47
CA ASN A 63 11.45 -2.77 15.16
C ASN A 63 11.61 -1.36 14.60
N ILE A 64 12.51 -0.54 15.15
CA ILE A 64 12.81 0.80 14.62
C ILE A 64 13.38 0.72 13.21
N THR A 65 14.35 -0.17 12.98
CA THR A 65 14.93 -0.38 11.65
C THR A 65 13.87 -0.82 10.64
N HIS A 66 12.99 -1.73 11.06
CA HIS A 66 11.86 -2.18 10.27
C HIS A 66 10.89 -1.04 9.96
N THR A 67 10.56 -0.19 10.93
CA THR A 67 9.66 0.95 10.72
C THR A 67 10.25 1.94 9.74
N ILE A 68 11.55 2.29 9.85
CA ILE A 68 12.23 3.16 8.89
C ILE A 68 12.17 2.51 7.50
N MET A 69 12.62 1.28 7.37
CA MET A 69 12.68 0.58 6.08
C MET A 69 11.30 0.40 5.42
N SER A 70 10.26 0.04 6.20
CA SER A 70 8.90 -0.15 5.71
C SER A 70 8.17 1.16 5.39
N SER A 71 8.56 2.29 6.00
CA SER A 71 7.95 3.59 5.70
C SER A 71 8.13 3.99 4.23
N GLY A 72 9.24 3.56 3.61
CA GLY A 72 9.52 3.80 2.20
C GLY A 72 8.47 3.21 1.25
N ALA A 73 7.91 2.04 1.58
CA ALA A 73 6.85 1.41 0.80
C ALA A 73 5.53 2.18 0.87
N MET A 74 5.21 2.76 2.04
CA MET A 74 3.99 3.55 2.24
C MET A 74 3.99 4.81 1.37
N VAL A 75 5.13 5.50 1.34
CA VAL A 75 5.33 6.68 0.50
C VAL A 75 5.32 6.30 -0.98
N ALA A 76 6.01 5.21 -1.35
CA ALA A 76 6.00 4.69 -2.72
C ALA A 76 4.58 4.37 -3.20
N GLY A 77 3.75 3.74 -2.36
CA GLY A 77 2.36 3.46 -2.69
C GLY A 77 1.56 4.73 -2.99
N GLY A 78 1.69 5.75 -2.13
CA GLY A 78 1.04 7.05 -2.37
C GLY A 78 1.42 7.67 -3.72
N LEU A 79 2.69 7.59 -4.10
CA LEU A 79 3.17 8.12 -5.38
C LEU A 79 2.79 7.23 -6.58
N ALA A 80 2.87 5.92 -6.44
CA ALA A 80 2.58 4.96 -7.50
C ALA A 80 1.14 5.04 -7.99
N PHE A 81 0.19 5.42 -7.13
CA PHE A 81 -1.21 5.55 -7.52
C PHE A 81 -1.60 6.98 -7.93
N THR A 82 -0.85 8.00 -7.52
CA THR A 82 -1.17 9.40 -7.84
C THR A 82 -0.50 9.87 -9.13
N MET A 83 0.77 9.49 -9.36
CA MET A 83 1.54 9.93 -10.53
C MET A 83 0.93 9.46 -11.86
N PRO A 84 0.54 8.19 -12.02
CA PRO A 84 -0.14 7.77 -13.26
C PRO A 84 -1.47 8.49 -13.48
N GLY A 85 -2.21 8.79 -12.40
CA GLY A 85 -3.47 9.55 -12.49
C GLY A 85 -3.26 10.97 -13.06
N LEU A 86 -2.17 11.63 -12.69
CA LEU A 86 -1.79 12.93 -13.26
C LEU A 86 -1.47 12.82 -14.75
N TRP A 87 -0.70 11.82 -15.16
CA TRP A 87 -0.37 11.60 -16.58
C TRP A 87 -1.56 11.19 -17.44
N ILE A 88 -2.54 10.47 -16.88
CA ILE A 88 -3.78 10.16 -17.59
C ILE A 88 -4.60 11.43 -17.85
N ARG A 89 -4.59 12.39 -16.91
CA ARG A 89 -5.28 13.68 -17.07
C ARG A 89 -4.56 14.60 -18.06
N ASP A 90 -3.24 14.70 -17.95
CA ASP A 90 -2.40 15.54 -18.81
C ASP A 90 -1.10 14.79 -19.16
N PRO A 91 -1.01 14.20 -20.36
CA PRO A 91 0.17 13.46 -20.81
C PRO A 91 1.44 14.31 -20.90
N ASN A 92 1.30 15.64 -21.01
CA ASN A 92 2.43 16.57 -21.09
C ASN A 92 2.78 17.18 -19.72
N ALA A 93 2.16 16.71 -18.63
CA ALA A 93 2.41 17.24 -17.30
C ALA A 93 3.87 17.02 -16.88
N SER A 94 4.64 18.10 -16.87
CA SER A 94 5.98 18.13 -16.28
C SER A 94 5.87 18.47 -14.79
N ILE A 95 5.97 17.46 -13.93
CA ILE A 95 5.96 17.67 -12.49
C ILE A 95 7.36 18.08 -12.06
N SER A 96 7.50 19.30 -11.51
CA SER A 96 8.78 19.75 -10.99
C SER A 96 9.21 18.87 -9.82
N ILE A 97 10.50 18.52 -9.75
CA ILE A 97 11.04 17.68 -8.66
C ILE A 97 10.76 18.32 -7.29
N THR A 98 10.82 19.65 -7.22
CA THR A 98 10.53 20.42 -6.01
C THR A 98 9.08 20.27 -5.58
N SER A 99 8.13 20.40 -6.52
CA SER A 99 6.70 20.19 -6.25
C SER A 99 6.42 18.77 -5.79
N LEU A 100 7.05 17.77 -6.44
CA LEU A 100 6.92 16.37 -6.04
C LEU A 100 7.43 16.16 -4.62
N LEU A 101 8.60 16.69 -4.28
CA LEU A 101 9.16 16.60 -2.92
C LEU A 101 8.24 17.25 -1.89
N ILE A 102 7.72 18.45 -2.16
CA ILE A 102 6.83 19.18 -1.24
C ILE A 102 5.56 18.39 -0.98
N ILE A 103 4.92 17.87 -2.03
CA ILE A 103 3.68 17.09 -1.91
C ILE A 103 3.96 15.77 -1.18
N THR A 104 5.07 15.10 -1.49
CA THR A 104 5.46 13.85 -0.84
C THR A 104 5.71 14.03 0.66
N ILE A 105 6.45 15.06 1.04
CA ILE A 105 6.73 15.38 2.45
C ILE A 105 5.43 15.75 3.18
N SER A 106 4.60 16.58 2.57
CA SER A 106 3.29 16.96 3.11
C SER A 106 2.40 15.74 3.34
N GLY A 107 2.31 14.85 2.36
CA GLY A 107 1.56 13.60 2.45
C GLY A 107 2.09 12.66 3.53
N ALA A 108 3.41 12.52 3.65
CA ALA A 108 4.03 11.71 4.70
C ALA A 108 3.78 12.27 6.12
N LEU A 109 3.88 13.59 6.30
CA LEU A 109 3.58 14.27 7.57
C LEU A 109 2.11 14.13 7.96
N LEU A 110 1.21 14.34 7.01
CA LEU A 110 -0.22 14.15 7.22
C LEU A 110 -0.54 12.68 7.53
N GLY A 111 -0.06 11.74 6.73
CA GLY A 111 -0.29 10.31 6.93
C GLY A 111 0.22 9.80 8.29
N THR A 112 1.38 10.26 8.74
CA THR A 112 1.90 9.94 10.08
C THR A 112 1.04 10.53 11.19
N LEU A 113 0.63 11.81 11.07
CA LEU A 113 -0.29 12.44 12.02
C LEU A 113 -1.62 11.68 12.12
N PHE A 114 -2.22 11.32 10.98
CA PHE A 114 -3.48 10.59 10.93
C PHE A 114 -3.36 9.18 11.49
N SER A 115 -2.23 8.50 11.25
CA SER A 115 -1.98 7.19 11.86
C SER A 115 -2.00 7.24 13.39
N ILE A 116 -1.49 8.33 13.99
CA ILE A 116 -1.52 8.52 15.45
C ILE A 116 -2.96 8.72 15.95
N ILE A 117 -3.79 9.49 15.23
CA ILE A 117 -5.20 9.73 15.58
C ILE A 117 -6.00 8.43 15.47
N ALA A 118 -5.89 7.77 14.32
CA ALA A 118 -6.59 6.54 13.98
C ALA A 118 -6.25 5.40 14.94
N ARG A 119 -4.99 5.33 15.41
CA ARG A 119 -4.54 4.33 16.41
C ARG A 119 -5.45 4.33 17.64
N LYS A 120 -5.81 5.48 18.20
CA LYS A 120 -6.61 5.53 19.43
C LYS A 120 -8.01 4.95 19.24
N LYS A 121 -8.65 5.24 18.11
CA LYS A 121 -9.99 4.71 17.82
C LYS A 121 -9.91 3.23 17.48
N TYR A 122 -9.15 2.89 16.44
CA TYR A 122 -9.17 1.53 15.91
C TYR A 122 -8.46 0.51 16.81
N VAL A 123 -7.34 0.90 17.45
CA VAL A 123 -6.51 -0.02 18.26
C VAL A 123 -6.97 -0.06 19.70
N GLU A 124 -7.13 1.10 20.34
CA GLU A 124 -7.37 1.13 21.79
C GLU A 124 -8.86 0.93 22.14
N LYS A 125 -9.77 1.56 21.38
CA LYS A 125 -11.22 1.47 21.65
C LYS A 125 -11.89 0.28 20.95
N GLU A 126 -11.80 0.23 19.63
CA GLU A 126 -12.48 -0.79 18.80
C GLU A 126 -11.79 -2.15 18.84
N GLN A 127 -10.52 -2.20 19.26
CA GLN A 127 -9.68 -3.40 19.33
C GLN A 127 -9.76 -4.25 18.07
N LEU A 128 -9.76 -3.59 16.90
CA LEU A 128 -9.83 -4.30 15.62
C LEU A 128 -8.65 -5.28 15.50
N PRO A 129 -8.85 -6.45 14.87
CA PRO A 129 -7.74 -7.37 14.67
C PRO A 129 -6.64 -6.70 13.84
N TYR A 130 -5.38 -6.89 14.26
CA TYR A 130 -4.17 -6.42 13.56
C TYR A 130 -3.46 -7.59 12.86
N PRO A 131 -4.09 -8.28 11.91
CA PRO A 131 -3.55 -9.53 11.37
C PRO A 131 -2.15 -9.33 10.78
N MET A 132 -1.90 -8.22 10.10
CA MET A 132 -0.59 -7.91 9.53
C MET A 132 0.47 -7.60 10.58
N GLY A 133 0.13 -6.79 11.60
CA GLY A 133 1.04 -6.48 12.70
C GLY A 133 1.37 -7.72 13.53
N GLN A 134 0.38 -8.57 13.78
CA GLN A 134 0.55 -9.85 14.44
C GLN A 134 1.39 -10.82 13.59
N ALA A 135 1.14 -10.91 12.29
CA ALA A 135 1.95 -11.75 11.38
C ALA A 135 3.41 -11.29 11.35
N ALA A 136 3.66 -9.98 11.29
CA ALA A 136 5.02 -9.43 11.36
C ALA A 136 5.69 -9.75 12.71
N TYR A 137 4.97 -9.58 13.81
CA TYR A 137 5.46 -9.91 15.16
C TYR A 137 5.75 -11.41 15.33
N GLN A 138 4.84 -12.28 14.90
CA GLN A 138 5.02 -13.74 14.94
C GLN A 138 6.16 -14.18 14.01
N THR A 139 6.33 -13.53 12.86
CA THR A 139 7.51 -13.73 12.00
C THR A 139 8.79 -13.32 12.72
N LEU A 140 8.80 -12.17 13.40
CA LEU A 140 9.95 -11.68 14.15
C LEU A 140 10.34 -12.66 15.27
N ILE A 141 9.38 -13.16 16.04
CA ILE A 141 9.60 -14.18 17.08
C ILE A 141 10.10 -15.48 16.47
N SER A 142 9.37 -16.03 15.49
CA SER A 142 9.72 -17.32 14.89
C SER A 142 11.07 -17.30 14.19
N ALA A 143 11.44 -16.19 13.56
CA ALA A 143 12.75 -16.00 12.95
C ALA A 143 13.87 -15.84 13.99
N THR A 144 13.57 -15.30 15.17
CA THR A 144 14.52 -15.26 16.30
C THR A 144 14.74 -16.66 16.90
N GLN A 145 13.69 -17.49 16.94
CA GLN A 145 13.76 -18.88 17.46
C GLN A 145 14.33 -19.88 16.44
N LYS A 146 14.08 -19.69 15.15
CA LYS A 146 14.52 -20.56 14.06
C LYS A 146 15.43 -19.79 13.11
N GLN A 147 16.74 -19.98 13.28
CA GLN A 147 17.80 -19.29 12.52
C GLN A 147 17.75 -19.52 10.99
N LYS A 148 16.93 -20.46 10.49
CA LYS A 148 16.81 -20.80 9.06
C LYS A 148 15.93 -19.84 8.24
N GLY A 149 15.10 -19.00 8.87
CA GLY A 149 14.16 -18.13 8.14
C GLY A 149 14.84 -17.17 7.15
N ALA A 150 15.95 -16.55 7.56
CA ALA A 150 16.73 -15.66 6.69
C ALA A 150 17.36 -16.40 5.50
N GLN A 151 17.84 -17.64 5.70
CA GLN A 151 18.45 -18.44 4.64
C GLN A 151 17.45 -18.73 3.52
N TYR A 152 16.23 -19.16 3.86
CA TYR A 152 15.18 -19.41 2.87
C TYR A 152 14.81 -18.14 2.09
N LEU A 153 14.74 -16.99 2.76
CA LEU A 153 14.47 -15.70 2.09
C LEU A 153 15.56 -15.34 1.07
N PHE A 154 16.84 -15.49 1.44
CA PHE A 154 17.93 -15.21 0.50
C PHE A 154 17.99 -16.22 -0.66
N ILE A 155 17.71 -17.51 -0.41
CA ILE A 155 17.62 -18.52 -1.48
C ILE A 155 16.49 -18.18 -2.44
N ALA A 156 15.31 -17.84 -1.93
CA ALA A 156 14.16 -17.44 -2.75
C ALA A 156 14.45 -16.16 -3.54
N LEU A 157 15.16 -15.19 -2.95
CA LEU A 157 15.58 -13.98 -3.63
C LEU A 157 16.53 -14.28 -4.79
N ILE A 158 17.58 -15.07 -4.56
CA ILE A 158 18.55 -15.47 -5.60
C ILE A 158 17.83 -16.24 -6.71
N PHE A 159 16.99 -17.21 -6.34
CA PHE A 159 16.17 -17.95 -7.31
C PHE A 159 15.29 -17.02 -8.15
N SER A 160 14.62 -16.06 -7.51
CA SER A 160 13.78 -15.09 -8.22
C SER A 160 14.61 -14.24 -9.18
N VAL A 161 15.79 -13.77 -8.78
CA VAL A 161 16.68 -12.97 -9.65
C VAL A 161 17.16 -13.79 -10.84
N VAL A 162 17.66 -15.00 -10.61
CA VAL A 162 18.12 -15.89 -11.68
C VAL A 162 16.98 -16.21 -12.64
N PHE A 163 15.80 -16.56 -12.11
CA PHE A 163 14.62 -16.85 -12.93
C PHE A 163 14.20 -15.63 -13.77
N THR A 164 14.13 -14.43 -13.18
CA THR A 164 13.70 -13.23 -13.93
C THR A 164 14.74 -12.81 -14.97
N VAL A 165 16.03 -12.96 -14.70
CA VAL A 165 17.09 -12.68 -15.69
C VAL A 165 17.02 -13.68 -16.85
N LEU A 166 16.85 -14.98 -16.57
CA LEU A 166 16.68 -16.00 -17.63
C LEU A 166 15.42 -15.78 -18.47
N ARG A 167 14.34 -15.28 -17.85
CA ARG A 167 13.06 -15.00 -18.50
C ARG A 167 13.05 -13.70 -19.30
N ASP A 168 13.51 -12.59 -18.72
CA ASP A 168 13.36 -11.24 -19.30
C ASP A 168 14.58 -10.81 -20.14
N GLN A 169 15.81 -11.17 -19.73
CA GLN A 169 17.03 -10.74 -20.42
C GLN A 169 17.49 -11.75 -21.46
N PHE A 170 17.53 -13.04 -21.10
CA PHE A 170 17.98 -14.11 -21.98
C PHE A 170 16.84 -14.75 -22.78
N MET A 171 15.58 -14.46 -22.43
CA MET A 171 14.39 -14.98 -23.11
C MET A 171 14.35 -16.53 -23.22
N ILE A 172 15.06 -17.22 -22.34
CA ILE A 172 15.12 -18.70 -22.30
C ILE A 172 13.79 -19.26 -21.77
N ILE A 173 13.20 -18.54 -20.81
CA ILE A 173 11.90 -18.88 -20.22
C ILE A 173 10.86 -17.93 -20.80
N PRO A 174 9.74 -18.42 -21.35
CA PRO A 174 8.69 -17.54 -21.86
C PRO A 174 8.10 -16.69 -20.73
N ALA A 175 7.79 -15.42 -21.02
CA ALA A 175 7.21 -14.52 -20.02
C ALA A 175 5.80 -14.96 -19.58
N ALA A 176 5.05 -15.58 -20.49
CA ALA A 176 3.75 -16.14 -20.23
C ALA A 176 3.57 -17.48 -20.98
N LEU A 177 2.93 -18.44 -20.31
CA LEU A 177 2.49 -19.68 -20.91
C LEU A 177 1.08 -19.48 -21.46
N LEU A 178 0.96 -19.49 -22.78
CA LEU A 178 -0.32 -19.41 -23.45
C LEU A 178 -1.02 -20.77 -23.33
N ILE A 179 -2.15 -20.79 -22.61
CA ILE A 179 -3.00 -21.97 -22.43
C ILE A 179 -4.02 -22.05 -23.56
N PHE A 180 -4.53 -20.88 -23.97
CA PHE A 180 -5.53 -20.76 -25.02
C PHE A 180 -5.27 -19.50 -25.86
N GLY A 181 -5.26 -19.66 -27.19
CA GLY A 181 -4.93 -18.59 -28.14
C GLY A 181 -6.00 -17.51 -28.31
N GLY A 182 -7.16 -17.69 -27.67
CA GLY A 182 -8.30 -16.80 -27.81
C GLY A 182 -9.18 -17.15 -29.02
N SER A 183 -10.32 -16.48 -29.10
CA SER A 183 -11.24 -16.46 -30.23
C SER A 183 -11.85 -15.05 -30.36
N SER A 184 -12.71 -14.81 -31.36
CA SER A 184 -13.40 -13.52 -31.52
C SER A 184 -14.24 -13.10 -30.30
N PHE A 185 -14.60 -14.05 -29.42
CA PHE A 185 -15.45 -13.79 -28.25
C PHE A 185 -14.75 -14.04 -26.90
N ILE A 186 -13.62 -14.75 -26.90
CA ILE A 186 -12.92 -15.17 -25.68
C ILE A 186 -11.48 -14.71 -25.79
N ALA A 187 -11.03 -13.91 -24.83
CA ALA A 187 -9.65 -13.45 -24.83
C ALA A 187 -8.64 -14.60 -24.66
N PRO A 188 -7.42 -14.45 -25.18
CA PRO A 188 -6.35 -15.40 -24.92
C PRO A 188 -6.14 -15.61 -23.42
N LEU A 189 -6.00 -16.86 -23.01
CA LEU A 189 -5.75 -17.21 -21.62
C LEU A 189 -4.28 -17.61 -21.49
N ALA A 190 -3.56 -16.86 -20.65
CA ALA A 190 -2.15 -17.08 -20.41
C ALA A 190 -1.83 -17.00 -18.92
N ILE A 191 -0.90 -17.83 -18.46
CA ILE A 191 -0.32 -17.75 -17.12
C ILE A 191 1.00 -17.02 -17.22
N TRP A 192 1.08 -15.87 -16.57
CA TRP A 192 2.34 -15.14 -16.43
C TRP A 192 3.29 -15.88 -15.50
N LEU A 193 4.46 -16.25 -16.01
CA LEU A 193 5.49 -16.93 -15.24
C LEU A 193 6.27 -15.92 -14.42
N SER A 194 5.78 -15.61 -13.22
CA SER A 194 6.35 -14.60 -12.34
C SER A 194 6.59 -15.14 -10.93
N PRO A 195 7.86 -15.29 -10.50
CA PRO A 195 8.19 -15.65 -9.11
C PRO A 195 7.58 -14.67 -8.11
N MET A 196 7.51 -13.38 -8.48
CA MET A 196 6.86 -12.36 -7.68
C MET A 196 5.35 -12.63 -7.49
N ALA A 197 4.62 -12.93 -8.58
CA ALA A 197 3.19 -13.22 -8.49
C ALA A 197 2.92 -14.50 -7.67
N ALA A 198 3.76 -15.53 -7.83
CA ALA A 198 3.71 -16.74 -7.02
C ALA A 198 3.95 -16.45 -5.53
N GLY A 199 4.96 -15.62 -5.22
CA GLY A 199 5.25 -15.18 -3.86
C GLY A 199 4.09 -14.43 -3.21
N ILE A 200 3.49 -13.47 -3.93
CA ILE A 200 2.32 -12.72 -3.44
C ILE A 200 1.13 -13.65 -3.19
N GLY A 201 0.84 -14.57 -4.11
CA GLY A 201 -0.23 -15.55 -3.93
C GLY A 201 -0.03 -16.45 -2.71
N ALA A 202 1.22 -16.88 -2.47
CA ALA A 202 1.57 -17.65 -1.28
C ALA A 202 1.43 -16.83 0.03
N MET A 203 1.75 -15.53 -0.01
CA MET A 203 1.63 -14.65 1.16
C MET A 203 0.18 -14.35 1.54
N ILE A 204 -0.68 -14.09 0.56
CA ILE A 204 -2.09 -13.76 0.78
C ILE A 204 -2.91 -15.04 1.09
N GLY A 205 -2.45 -16.19 0.61
CA GLY A 205 -3.01 -17.50 0.91
C GLY A 205 -4.02 -17.99 -0.12
N PRO A 206 -4.33 -19.31 -0.11
CA PRO A 206 -5.06 -19.96 -1.19
C PRO A 206 -6.50 -19.46 -1.34
N ALA A 207 -7.20 -19.14 -0.25
CA ALA A 207 -8.58 -18.70 -0.32
C ALA A 207 -8.71 -17.39 -1.13
N LEU A 208 -7.95 -16.36 -0.75
CA LEU A 208 -7.96 -15.06 -1.42
C LEU A 208 -7.39 -15.13 -2.85
N ALA A 209 -6.35 -15.95 -3.06
CA ALA A 209 -5.81 -16.19 -4.40
C ALA A 209 -6.83 -16.87 -5.32
N LEU A 210 -7.60 -17.83 -4.81
CA LEU A 210 -8.69 -18.50 -5.56
C LEU A 210 -9.86 -17.56 -5.83
N PHE A 211 -10.18 -16.63 -4.91
CA PHE A 211 -11.15 -15.57 -5.19
C PHE A 211 -10.70 -14.66 -6.33
N TRP A 212 -9.43 -14.27 -6.36
CA TRP A 212 -8.86 -13.50 -7.48
C TRP A 212 -8.91 -14.29 -8.80
N LEU A 213 -8.55 -15.57 -8.77
CA LEU A 213 -8.65 -16.45 -9.92
C LEU A 213 -10.11 -16.59 -10.40
N GLY A 214 -11.05 -16.79 -9.48
CA GLY A 214 -12.48 -16.88 -9.78
C GLY A 214 -13.02 -15.61 -10.41
N GLY A 215 -12.62 -14.43 -9.91
CA GLY A 215 -12.96 -13.15 -10.51
C GLY A 215 -12.37 -12.97 -11.91
N ALA A 216 -11.13 -13.40 -12.12
CA ALA A 216 -10.50 -13.41 -13.43
C ALA A 216 -11.24 -14.35 -14.40
N LEU A 217 -11.55 -15.58 -14.00
CA LEU A 217 -12.29 -16.54 -14.82
C LEU A 217 -13.70 -16.05 -15.14
N PHE A 218 -14.44 -15.54 -14.15
CA PHE A 218 -15.77 -14.96 -14.35
C PHE A 218 -15.72 -13.81 -15.36
N SER A 219 -14.78 -12.89 -15.19
CA SER A 219 -14.70 -11.73 -16.06
C SER A 219 -14.26 -12.08 -17.50
N TYR A 220 -13.28 -12.97 -17.67
CA TYR A 220 -12.80 -13.37 -19.00
C TYR A 220 -13.75 -14.35 -19.72
N LEU A 221 -14.33 -15.32 -19.01
CA LEU A 221 -15.08 -16.42 -19.63
C LEU A 221 -16.60 -16.20 -19.65
N LEU A 222 -17.14 -15.31 -18.81
CA LEU A 222 -18.57 -15.03 -18.76
C LEU A 222 -18.85 -13.58 -19.16
N LEU A 223 -18.30 -12.60 -18.45
CA LEU A 223 -18.64 -11.19 -18.64
C LEU A 223 -18.28 -10.69 -20.05
N THR A 224 -17.06 -10.96 -20.53
CA THR A 224 -16.61 -10.56 -21.87
C THR A 224 -17.47 -11.16 -23.00
N PRO A 225 -17.61 -12.50 -23.13
CA PRO A 225 -18.36 -13.08 -24.25
C PRO A 225 -19.86 -12.75 -24.20
N ILE A 226 -20.48 -12.74 -23.01
CA ILE A 226 -21.89 -12.36 -22.86
C ILE A 226 -22.07 -10.88 -23.20
N GLY A 227 -21.18 -10.02 -22.72
CA GLY A 227 -21.24 -8.59 -22.98
C GLY A 227 -21.12 -8.25 -24.47
N ILE A 228 -20.25 -8.95 -25.21
CA ILE A 228 -20.16 -8.80 -26.67
C ILE A 228 -21.43 -9.31 -27.34
N LYS A 229 -21.93 -10.49 -26.93
CA LYS A 229 -23.11 -11.11 -27.54
C LYS A 229 -24.40 -10.30 -27.35
N VAL A 230 -24.55 -9.65 -26.19
CA VAL A 230 -25.72 -8.81 -25.86
C VAL A 230 -25.55 -7.38 -26.40
N GLY A 231 -24.39 -7.04 -26.97
CA GLY A 231 -24.11 -5.71 -27.50
C GLY A 231 -23.74 -4.66 -26.43
N LEU A 232 -23.41 -5.10 -25.21
CA LEU A 232 -22.86 -4.23 -24.16
C LEU A 232 -21.43 -3.75 -24.51
N PHE A 233 -20.65 -4.60 -25.18
CA PHE A 233 -19.31 -4.27 -25.67
C PHE A 233 -19.25 -4.40 -27.19
N ARG A 234 -18.57 -3.46 -27.85
CA ARG A 234 -18.46 -3.46 -29.33
C ARG A 234 -17.45 -4.50 -29.82
N ASP A 235 -16.43 -4.75 -29.01
CA ASP A 235 -15.29 -5.59 -29.34
C ASP A 235 -14.58 -6.07 -28.07
N LEU A 236 -13.58 -6.93 -28.25
CA LEU A 236 -12.80 -7.46 -27.15
C LEU A 236 -12.01 -6.36 -26.40
N ALA A 237 -11.55 -5.33 -27.11
CA ALA A 237 -10.78 -4.24 -26.51
C ALA A 237 -11.64 -3.38 -25.56
N THR A 238 -12.88 -3.04 -25.95
CA THR A 238 -13.81 -2.33 -25.06
C THR A 238 -14.19 -3.16 -23.84
N ALA A 239 -14.38 -4.47 -24.01
CA ALA A 239 -14.63 -5.38 -22.89
C ALA A 239 -13.43 -5.47 -21.93
N ASP A 240 -12.20 -5.52 -22.46
CA ASP A 240 -10.98 -5.56 -21.64
C ASP A 240 -10.74 -4.26 -20.87
N LEU A 241 -10.99 -3.10 -21.50
CA LEU A 241 -10.94 -1.81 -20.81
C LEU A 241 -11.98 -1.73 -19.70
N PHE A 242 -13.21 -2.17 -19.95
CA PHE A 242 -14.25 -2.21 -18.93
C PHE A 242 -13.85 -3.10 -17.76
N ARG A 243 -13.43 -4.34 -18.04
CA ARG A 243 -13.02 -5.34 -17.03
C ARG A 243 -11.86 -4.85 -16.17
N SER A 244 -10.85 -4.25 -16.79
CA SER A 244 -9.67 -3.72 -16.09
C SER A 244 -10.03 -2.57 -15.13
N ASN A 245 -11.05 -1.79 -15.46
CA ASN A 245 -11.50 -0.65 -14.66
C ASN A 245 -12.68 -0.95 -13.73
N LEU A 246 -13.39 -2.08 -13.90
CA LEU A 246 -14.58 -2.44 -13.12
C LEU A 246 -14.27 -2.53 -11.62
N GLY A 247 -13.12 -3.12 -11.26
CA GLY A 247 -12.68 -3.19 -9.87
C GLY A 247 -12.47 -1.79 -9.25
N ILE A 248 -11.86 -0.88 -10.00
CA ILE A 248 -11.65 0.51 -9.57
C ILE A 248 -12.99 1.22 -9.40
N GLY A 249 -13.92 1.05 -10.35
CA GLY A 249 -15.26 1.62 -10.29
C GLY A 249 -16.05 1.16 -9.06
N LEU A 250 -16.00 -0.14 -8.73
CA LEU A 250 -16.62 -0.68 -7.51
C LEU A 250 -15.98 -0.12 -6.24
N MET A 251 -14.65 0.00 -6.21
CA MET A 251 -13.94 0.51 -5.03
C MET A 251 -14.23 2.00 -4.80
N VAL A 252 -14.23 2.82 -5.85
CA VAL A 252 -14.59 4.24 -5.77
C VAL A 252 -16.07 4.40 -5.41
N GLY A 253 -16.95 3.65 -6.06
CA GLY A 253 -18.39 3.71 -5.81
C GLY A 253 -18.76 3.31 -4.37
N THR A 254 -18.16 2.25 -3.84
CA THR A 254 -18.33 1.86 -2.43
C THR A 254 -17.77 2.91 -1.48
N GLY A 255 -16.63 3.52 -1.78
CA GLY A 255 -16.09 4.64 -1.01
C GLY A 255 -17.06 5.83 -0.94
N VAL A 256 -17.61 6.26 -2.08
CA VAL A 256 -18.62 7.33 -2.13
C VAL A 256 -19.88 6.94 -1.37
N ALA A 257 -20.36 5.71 -1.53
CA ALA A 257 -21.55 5.23 -0.81
C ALA A 257 -21.34 5.22 0.71
N ILE A 258 -20.15 4.85 1.19
CA ILE A 258 -19.80 4.91 2.61
C ILE A 258 -19.80 6.36 3.10
N ILE A 259 -19.22 7.30 2.34
CA ILE A 259 -19.24 8.73 2.70
C ILE A 259 -20.68 9.25 2.81
N ILE A 260 -21.53 8.96 1.81
CA ILE A 260 -22.95 9.35 1.82
C ILE A 260 -23.65 8.75 3.03
N LYS A 261 -23.42 7.47 3.34
CA LYS A 261 -23.99 6.79 4.50
C LYS A 261 -23.57 7.49 5.81
N LEU A 262 -22.29 7.83 5.96
CA LEU A 262 -21.77 8.54 7.14
C LEU A 262 -22.40 9.93 7.30
N ILE A 263 -22.59 10.66 6.20
CA ILE A 263 -23.27 11.97 6.22
C ILE A 263 -24.73 11.80 6.68
N ILE A 264 -25.45 10.82 6.13
CA ILE A 264 -26.85 10.55 6.50
C ILE A 264 -26.95 10.13 7.98
N GLU A 265 -26.05 9.29 8.46
CA GLU A 265 -25.98 8.88 9.88
C GLU A 265 -25.67 10.08 10.77
N GLY A 266 -24.72 10.94 10.39
CA GLY A 266 -24.42 12.17 11.11
C GLY A 266 -25.61 13.11 11.24
N ILE A 267 -26.36 13.34 10.15
CA ILE A 267 -27.57 14.16 10.15
C ILE A 267 -28.66 13.54 11.04
N LYS A 268 -28.85 12.22 10.98
CA LYS A 268 -29.82 11.50 11.83
C LYS A 268 -29.46 11.56 13.31
N ASN A 269 -28.18 11.47 13.67
CA ASN A 269 -27.71 11.52 15.05
C ASN A 269 -27.92 12.93 15.65
N VAL A 270 -27.70 13.98 14.86
CA VAL A 270 -28.01 15.37 15.26
C VAL A 270 -29.52 15.58 15.43
N ALA A 271 -30.34 15.00 14.54
CA ALA A 271 -31.80 15.12 14.59
C ALA A 271 -32.44 14.35 15.76
N LYS A 272 -31.85 13.23 16.20
CA LYS A 272 -32.40 12.41 17.28
C LYS A 272 -32.16 12.94 18.69
N LYS A 273 -31.33 13.97 18.90
CA LYS A 273 -30.93 14.42 20.25
C LYS A 273 -30.49 13.26 21.15
N GLU A 274 -29.99 12.16 20.57
CA GLU A 274 -29.23 11.20 21.36
C GLU A 274 -28.02 11.98 21.86
N GLU A 275 -27.82 12.01 23.19
CA GLU A 275 -26.58 12.54 23.75
C GLU A 275 -25.44 11.88 23.00
N MET A 276 -24.77 12.67 22.17
CA MET A 276 -23.60 12.24 21.43
C MET A 276 -22.60 11.80 22.48
N SER A 277 -22.55 10.49 22.74
CA SER A 277 -21.60 9.89 23.64
C SER A 277 -20.25 10.49 23.27
N GLN A 278 -19.50 10.99 24.26
CA GLN A 278 -18.17 11.58 24.08
C GLN A 278 -17.16 10.66 23.35
N SER A 279 -17.60 9.47 22.92
CA SER A 279 -16.90 8.51 22.08
C SER A 279 -16.77 8.91 20.59
N ASP A 280 -17.63 9.78 20.05
CA ASP A 280 -17.71 10.08 18.60
C ASP A 280 -17.10 11.40 18.12
N ASN A 281 -16.61 12.24 19.03
CA ASN A 281 -15.69 13.30 18.61
C ASN A 281 -14.42 12.62 18.09
N PHE A 282 -14.24 12.59 16.78
CA PHE A 282 -12.97 12.26 16.10
C PHE A 282 -11.89 12.98 16.89
N ILE A 283 -11.12 12.22 17.68
CA ILE A 283 -10.47 12.74 18.89
C ILE A 283 -9.41 13.75 18.46
N ILE A 284 -9.80 15.03 18.44
CA ILE A 284 -8.88 16.15 18.51
C ILE A 284 -8.12 15.91 19.82
N PHE A 285 -6.83 15.62 19.69
CA PHE A 285 -5.94 15.35 20.81
C PHE A 285 -6.24 16.30 21.99
N LYS A 286 -6.26 15.80 23.23
CA LYS A 286 -6.32 16.66 24.43
C LYS A 286 -4.89 17.06 24.83
N GLY A 287 -4.70 18.29 25.33
CA GLY A 287 -3.41 18.79 25.82
C GLY A 287 -2.38 19.11 24.73
N LYS A 288 -1.08 18.91 25.01
CA LYS A 288 0.04 19.28 24.11
C LYS A 288 -0.06 18.69 22.70
N MET A 289 -0.61 17.48 22.57
CA MET A 289 -0.77 16.81 21.27
C MET A 289 -1.75 17.53 20.34
N LYS A 290 -2.71 18.31 20.87
CA LYS A 290 -3.61 19.16 20.07
C LYS A 290 -2.83 20.20 19.28
N TYR A 291 -1.95 20.89 20.00
CA TYR A 291 -1.13 21.96 19.44
C TYR A 291 -0.11 21.42 18.44
N ILE A 292 0.47 20.24 18.70
CA ILE A 292 1.35 19.56 17.76
C ILE A 292 0.60 19.21 16.47
N SER A 293 -0.59 18.59 16.58
CA SER A 293 -1.42 18.24 15.44
C SER A 293 -1.82 19.46 14.61
N LEU A 294 -2.31 20.52 15.26
CA LEU A 294 -2.68 21.77 14.59
C LEU A 294 -1.48 22.45 13.96
N SER A 295 -0.31 22.41 14.60
CA SER A 295 0.92 22.99 14.06
C SER A 295 1.40 22.24 12.83
N ILE A 296 1.31 20.90 12.81
CA ILE A 296 1.66 20.09 11.63
C ILE A 296 0.69 20.38 10.49
N MET A 297 -0.62 20.44 10.76
CA MET A 297 -1.62 20.79 9.74
C MET A 297 -1.36 22.20 9.17
N ALA A 298 -1.14 23.19 10.03
CA ALA A 298 -0.84 24.56 9.61
C ALA A 298 0.48 24.63 8.81
N LEU A 299 1.51 23.90 9.25
CA LEU A 299 2.78 23.80 8.54
C LEU A 299 2.58 23.21 7.14
N VAL A 300 1.76 22.17 6.99
CA VAL A 300 1.46 21.57 5.69
C VAL A 300 0.68 22.55 4.79
N VAL A 301 -0.32 23.28 5.32
CA VAL A 301 -1.01 24.34 4.55
C VAL A 301 -0.02 25.39 4.06
N ILE A 302 0.83 25.89 4.94
CA ILE A 302 1.84 26.90 4.60
C ILE A 302 2.81 26.33 3.57
N PHE A 303 3.27 25.10 3.77
CA PHE A 303 4.24 24.47 2.89
C PHE A 303 3.68 24.19 1.49
N LEU A 304 2.40 23.84 1.37
CA LEU A 304 1.72 23.65 0.07
C LEU A 304 1.37 24.99 -0.61
N SER A 305 0.92 25.99 0.17
CA SER A 305 0.48 27.28 -0.37
C SER A 305 1.61 28.26 -0.68
N ALA A 306 2.63 28.37 0.17
CA ALA A 306 3.75 29.29 -0.01
C ALA A 306 4.69 28.88 -1.14
N THR A 307 4.69 27.60 -1.50
CA THR A 307 5.53 27.06 -2.59
C THR A 307 4.85 27.14 -3.96
N GLY A 308 3.62 27.65 -4.02
CA GLY A 308 2.85 27.77 -5.27
C GLY A 308 2.41 26.43 -5.87
N THR A 309 2.54 25.32 -5.13
CA THR A 309 2.17 23.98 -5.61
C THR A 309 0.66 23.79 -5.63
N ILE A 310 -0.05 24.29 -4.61
CA ILE A 310 -1.51 24.25 -4.48
C ILE A 310 -1.96 25.58 -3.89
N GLY A 311 -3.06 26.17 -4.39
CA GLY A 311 -3.65 27.37 -3.79
C GLY A 311 -4.07 27.15 -2.33
N PHE A 312 -4.13 28.21 -1.53
CA PHE A 312 -4.47 28.13 -0.10
C PHE A 312 -5.81 27.41 0.16
N ILE A 313 -6.86 27.77 -0.57
CA ILE A 313 -8.18 27.15 -0.44
C ILE A 313 -8.14 25.64 -0.76
N PRO A 314 -7.61 25.20 -1.92
CA PRO A 314 -7.50 23.76 -2.18
C PRO A 314 -6.59 23.02 -1.19
N SER A 315 -5.55 23.66 -0.62
CA SER A 315 -4.74 23.03 0.44
C SER A 315 -5.51 22.80 1.74
N LEU A 316 -6.40 23.73 2.10
CA LEU A 316 -7.33 23.56 3.23
C LEU A 316 -8.34 22.44 2.96
N ILE A 317 -8.93 22.42 1.77
CA ILE A 317 -9.87 21.36 1.36
C ILE A 317 -9.18 20.00 1.36
N LEU A 318 -7.93 19.90 0.93
CA LEU A 318 -7.17 18.66 0.94
C LEU A 318 -7.03 18.12 2.37
N ILE A 319 -6.67 18.98 3.33
CA ILE A 319 -6.54 18.56 4.73
C ILE A 319 -7.88 18.15 5.33
N ILE A 320 -8.96 18.88 4.99
CA ILE A 320 -10.32 18.56 5.43
C ILE A 320 -10.82 17.27 4.77
N GLY A 321 -10.51 17.01 3.50
CA GLY A 321 -10.95 15.81 2.78
C GLY A 321 -10.21 14.54 3.18
N ILE A 322 -9.13 14.65 3.96
CA ILE A 322 -8.53 13.49 4.65
C ILE A 322 -9.30 13.16 5.96
N TYR A 323 -10.18 14.06 6.43
CA TYR A 323 -11.10 13.87 7.56
C TYR A 323 -12.48 13.39 7.07
#